data_AF-A0A2L2YVN7-F1
#
_entry.id   AF-A0A2L2YVN7-F1
#
_cell.length_a   1.000
_cell.length_b   1.000
_cell.length_c   1.000
_cell.angle_alpha   90.00
_cell.angle_beta   90.00
_cell.angle_gamma   90.00
#
_symmetry.space_group_name_H-M   'P 1'
#
loop_
_entity.id
_entity.type
_entity.pdbx_description
1 polymer ?
#
loop_
_entity_poly.entity_id
_entity_poly.type
_entity_poly.pdbx_seq_one_letter_code
_entity_poly.pdbx_strand_id
1 'polypeptide(L)'
;FTETEGSGYVKLQEAVLLDELYSYQIGIVMSISTLKFLKLLRFNKRIGILSGTLRECAKELQSYSVCLMVVFLAFVALFWLLLGRYIREFSTLIYALESTISLMLKKFDYEEMYAAQPILTPIAFFAFSLATSVVLINIMLSIIIQSFERAKHDVANQGNEYEILDFFIGKVKSWMGAGSAKVKPAPQMYQDKKIAPDTVAAFPAKVYRLVEFINDFYFDGHMDYNRKDL
;
A
#
# COMPACT_ATOMS: atom_id res chain seq x y z
N PHE A 1 30.84 -1.69 -47.18
CA PHE A 1 31.20 -3.06 -47.59
C PHE A 1 31.86 -3.12 -48.97
N THR A 2 31.48 -2.26 -49.92
CA THR A 2 32.10 -2.20 -51.25
C THR A 2 33.48 -1.51 -51.28
N GLU A 3 33.83 -0.72 -50.26
CA GLU A 3 35.14 -0.03 -50.18
C GLU A 3 36.20 -0.72 -49.29
N THR A 4 35.86 -1.78 -48.54
CA THR A 4 36.76 -2.34 -47.51
C THR A 4 36.95 -3.86 -47.54
N GLU A 5 36.54 -4.55 -48.63
CA GLU A 5 36.71 -6.01 -48.83
C GLU A 5 36.39 -6.89 -47.60
N GLY A 6 35.43 -6.48 -46.76
CA GLY A 6 35.06 -7.22 -45.56
C GLY A 6 36.10 -7.26 -44.43
N SER A 7 37.24 -6.56 -44.56
CA SER A 7 38.30 -6.46 -43.52
C SER A 7 38.15 -5.24 -42.60
N GLY A 8 37.14 -4.40 -42.84
CA GLY A 8 36.88 -3.20 -42.03
C GLY A 8 36.41 -3.53 -40.61
N TYR A 9 37.16 -3.10 -39.60
CA TYR A 9 36.76 -3.20 -38.19
C TYR A 9 35.54 -2.31 -37.92
N VAL A 10 34.40 -2.93 -37.59
CA VAL A 10 33.19 -2.23 -37.16
C VAL A 10 33.17 -2.22 -35.63
N LYS A 11 33.15 -1.03 -35.04
CA LYS A 11 33.06 -0.84 -33.58
C LYS A 11 31.64 -1.17 -33.10
N LEU A 12 31.34 -2.45 -32.87
CA LEU A 12 30.06 -2.91 -32.31
C LEU A 12 29.86 -2.52 -30.83
N GLN A 13 30.92 -2.08 -30.14
CA GLN A 13 30.85 -1.68 -28.73
C GLN A 13 29.82 -0.56 -28.49
N GLU A 14 29.73 0.40 -29.39
CA GLU A 14 28.74 1.49 -29.29
C GLU A 14 27.31 0.97 -29.48
N ALA A 15 27.11 0.06 -30.43
CA ALA A 15 25.81 -0.58 -30.66
C ALA A 15 25.39 -1.44 -29.44
N VAL A 16 26.33 -2.16 -28.83
CA VAL A 16 26.07 -2.98 -27.63
C VAL A 16 25.72 -2.09 -26.43
N LEU A 17 26.44 -0.98 -26.21
CA LEU A 17 26.12 -0.05 -25.12
C LEU A 17 24.73 0.59 -25.28
N LEU A 18 24.35 0.93 -26.51
CA LEU A 18 23.02 1.47 -26.81
C LEU A 18 21.92 0.42 -26.59
N ASP A 19 22.14 -0.83 -26.98
CA ASP A 19 21.20 -1.92 -26.75
C ASP A 19 21.04 -2.24 -25.25
N GLU A 20 22.16 -2.26 -24.51
CA GLU A 20 22.17 -2.46 -23.06
C GLU A 20 21.39 -1.35 -22.34
N LEU A 21 21.65 -0.09 -22.70
CA LEU A 21 20.90 1.05 -22.18
C LEU A 21 19.41 0.94 -22.52
N TYR A 22 19.08 0.58 -23.76
CA TYR A 22 17.69 0.41 -24.20
C TYR A 22 16.97 -0.70 -23.41
N SER A 23 17.63 -1.82 -23.16
CA SER A 23 17.12 -2.91 -22.33
C SER A 23 16.84 -2.44 -20.89
N TYR A 24 17.75 -1.68 -20.28
CA TYR A 24 17.52 -1.08 -18.96
C TYR A 24 16.32 -0.13 -18.94
N GLN A 25 16.16 0.71 -19.97
CA GLN A 25 15.00 1.60 -20.07
C GLN A 25 13.68 0.84 -20.18
N ILE A 26 13.62 -0.20 -21.02
CA ILE A 26 12.43 -1.07 -21.13
C ILE A 26 12.13 -1.72 -19.77
N GLY A 27 13.16 -2.22 -19.08
CA GLY A 27 13.01 -2.80 -17.75
C GLY A 27 12.38 -1.83 -16.76
N ILE A 28 12.86 -0.59 -16.71
CA ILE A 28 12.31 0.47 -15.86
C ILE A 28 10.85 0.77 -16.22
N VAL A 29 10.54 0.93 -17.51
CA VAL A 29 9.17 1.19 -17.99
C VAL A 29 8.23 0.05 -17.60
N MET A 30 8.66 -1.20 -17.78
CA MET A 30 7.88 -2.40 -17.41
C MET A 30 7.66 -2.50 -15.89
N SER A 31 8.68 -2.21 -15.08
CA SER A 31 8.54 -2.17 -13.62
C SER A 31 7.56 -1.08 -13.19
N ILE A 32 7.66 0.13 -13.74
CA ILE A 32 6.72 1.22 -13.43
C ILE A 32 5.30 0.88 -13.90
N SER A 33 5.15 0.25 -15.06
CA SER A 33 3.85 -0.22 -15.58
C SER A 33 3.22 -1.24 -14.63
N THR A 34 4.01 -2.20 -14.14
CA THR A 34 3.58 -3.17 -13.13
C THR A 34 3.15 -2.48 -11.82
N LEU A 35 3.92 -1.50 -11.34
CA LEU A 35 3.54 -0.71 -10.16
C LEU A 35 2.26 0.11 -10.36
N LYS A 36 2.04 0.66 -11.57
CA LYS A 36 0.79 1.33 -11.94
C LYS A 36 -0.37 0.33 -11.95
N PHE A 37 -0.18 -0.85 -12.52
CA PHE A 37 -1.17 -1.92 -12.50
C PHE A 37 -1.57 -2.30 -11.07
N LEU A 38 -0.61 -2.41 -10.14
CA LEU A 38 -0.90 -2.64 -8.71
C LEU A 38 -1.78 -1.52 -8.10
N LYS A 39 -1.58 -0.25 -8.50
CA LYS A 39 -2.45 0.85 -8.07
C LYS A 39 -3.86 0.75 -8.63
N LEU A 40 -4.05 0.17 -9.82
CA LEU A 40 -5.38 -0.10 -10.37
C LEU A 40 -6.12 -1.17 -9.55
N LEU A 41 -5.42 -2.13 -8.93
CA LEU A 41 -6.07 -3.16 -8.10
C LEU A 41 -6.65 -2.65 -6.77
N ARG A 42 -6.43 -1.38 -6.41
CA ARG A 42 -6.98 -0.73 -5.21
C ARG A 42 -8.52 -0.71 -5.16
N PHE A 43 -9.20 -0.96 -6.28
CA PHE A 43 -10.66 -1.11 -6.29
C PHE A 43 -11.18 -2.22 -5.34
N ASN A 44 -10.34 -3.18 -4.93
CA ASN A 44 -10.69 -4.15 -3.90
C ASN A 44 -10.46 -3.59 -2.48
N LYS A 45 -11.45 -3.71 -1.59
CA LYS A 45 -11.39 -3.30 -0.18
C LYS A 45 -10.16 -3.79 0.58
N ARG A 46 -9.73 -5.02 0.33
CA ARG A 46 -8.52 -5.57 0.97
C ARG A 46 -7.25 -4.83 0.51
N ILE A 47 -7.17 -4.50 -0.78
CA ILE A 47 -6.01 -3.82 -1.39
C ILE A 47 -6.03 -2.32 -1.07
N GLY A 48 -7.21 -1.71 -0.96
CA GLY A 48 -7.37 -0.33 -0.50
C GLY A 48 -6.88 -0.12 0.93
N ILE A 49 -7.17 -1.05 1.84
CA ILE A 49 -6.60 -1.03 3.19
C ILE A 49 -5.07 -1.09 3.12
N LEU A 50 -4.49 -2.06 2.40
CA LEU A 50 -3.03 -2.17 2.23
C LEU A 50 -2.39 -0.89 1.63
N SER A 51 -3.03 -0.26 0.66
CA SER A 51 -2.53 0.99 0.07
C SER A 51 -2.64 2.17 1.03
N GLY A 52 -3.68 2.22 1.86
CA GLY A 52 -3.84 3.23 2.91
C GLY A 52 -2.80 3.05 4.01
N THR A 53 -2.59 1.80 4.46
CA THR A 53 -1.59 1.46 5.48
C THR A 53 -0.18 1.84 5.02
N LEU A 54 0.13 1.59 3.74
CA LEU A 54 1.44 1.93 3.16
C LEU A 54 1.65 3.45 3.04
N ARG A 55 0.58 4.22 2.77
CA ARG A 55 0.64 5.68 2.70
C ARG A 55 0.85 6.31 4.08
N GLU A 56 0.11 5.83 5.08
CA GLU A 56 0.24 6.30 6.46
C GLU A 56 1.61 5.95 7.05
N CYS A 57 2.05 4.69 6.88
CA CYS A 57 3.35 4.28 7.39
C CYS A 57 4.50 4.96 6.65
N ALA A 58 4.36 5.30 5.37
CA ALA A 58 5.42 6.01 4.63
C ALA A 58 5.78 7.35 5.25
N LYS A 59 4.81 8.09 5.81
CA LYS A 59 5.07 9.39 6.46
C LYS A 59 5.86 9.22 7.76
N GLU A 60 5.47 8.27 8.60
CA GLU A 60 6.16 7.98 9.86
C GLU A 60 7.54 7.35 9.61
N LEU A 61 7.62 6.43 8.63
CA LEU A 61 8.85 5.76 8.23
C LEU A 61 9.85 6.74 7.60
N GLN A 62 9.41 7.76 6.87
CA GLN A 62 10.30 8.79 6.33
C GLN A 62 11.07 9.52 7.43
N SER A 63 10.37 9.91 8.52
CA SER A 63 11.03 10.56 9.66
C SER A 63 12.00 9.61 10.38
N TYR A 64 11.61 8.35 10.55
CA TYR A 64 12.46 7.33 11.17
C TYR A 64 13.69 6.99 10.28
N SER A 65 13.52 7.02 8.96
CA SER A 65 14.55 6.66 7.98
C SER A 65 15.80 7.53 8.08
N VAL A 66 15.67 8.81 8.45
CA VAL A 66 16.83 9.69 8.65
C VAL A 66 17.69 9.21 9.82
N CYS A 67 17.07 8.91 10.97
CA CYS A 67 17.77 8.37 12.14
C CYS A 67 18.40 7.01 11.81
N LEU A 68 17.63 6.15 11.14
CA LEU A 68 18.09 4.85 10.65
C LEU A 68 19.33 4.98 9.76
N MET A 69 19.31 5.89 8.79
CA MET A 69 20.45 6.10 7.88
C MET A 69 21.70 6.55 8.62
N VAL A 70 21.59 7.45 9.60
CA VAL A 70 22.75 7.93 10.36
C VAL A 70 23.41 6.79 11.12
N VAL A 71 22.62 5.99 11.86
CA VAL A 71 23.14 4.84 12.61
C VAL A 71 23.70 3.78 11.66
N PHE A 72 22.98 3.48 10.57
CA PHE A 72 23.40 2.49 9.59
C PHE A 72 24.73 2.90 8.91
N LEU A 73 24.85 4.14 8.44
CA LEU A 73 26.07 4.64 7.82
C LEU A 73 27.25 4.69 8.79
N ALA A 74 27.01 4.92 10.09
CA ALA A 74 28.07 4.82 11.10
C ALA A 74 28.64 3.39 11.18
N PHE A 75 27.80 2.36 11.14
CA PHE A 75 28.25 0.97 11.07
C PHE A 75 28.92 0.64 9.74
N VAL A 76 28.40 1.12 8.61
CA VAL A 76 29.04 0.95 7.30
C VAL A 76 30.46 1.54 7.31
N ALA A 77 30.62 2.76 7.83
CA ALA A 77 31.93 3.40 7.96
C ALA A 77 32.86 2.60 8.90
N LEU A 78 32.32 2.07 10.01
CA LEU A 78 33.07 1.24 10.93
C LEU A 78 33.56 -0.06 10.26
N PHE A 79 32.71 -0.78 9.54
CA PHE A 79 33.12 -1.99 8.82
C PHE A 79 34.08 -1.69 7.68
N TRP A 80 33.88 -0.59 6.95
CA TRP A 80 34.82 -0.13 5.94
C TRP A 80 36.21 0.14 6.52
N LEU A 81 36.29 0.78 7.69
CA LEU A 81 37.55 1.04 8.38
C LEU A 81 38.21 -0.22 8.95
N LEU A 82 37.43 -1.17 9.47
CA LEU A 82 37.95 -2.40 10.07
C LEU A 82 38.39 -3.43 9.01
N LEU A 83 37.58 -3.63 7.97
CA LEU A 83 37.70 -4.75 7.05
C LEU A 83 38.13 -4.32 5.64
N GLY A 84 38.06 -3.04 5.30
CA GLY A 84 38.22 -2.58 3.92
C GLY A 84 39.60 -2.74 3.31
N ARG A 85 40.63 -2.97 4.14
CA ARG A 85 41.98 -3.32 3.65
C ARG A 85 42.18 -4.82 3.42
N TYR A 86 41.32 -5.66 4.01
CA TYR A 86 41.49 -7.10 4.04
C TYR A 86 40.51 -7.81 3.11
N ILE A 87 39.28 -7.31 3.02
CA ILE A 87 38.18 -7.96 2.29
C ILE A 87 37.72 -7.05 1.16
N ARG A 88 37.64 -7.59 -0.06
CA ARG A 88 37.22 -6.85 -1.26
C ARG A 88 35.80 -6.28 -1.14
N GLU A 89 34.92 -7.02 -0.47
CA GLU A 89 33.56 -6.61 -0.15
C GLU A 89 33.47 -5.32 0.66
N PHE A 90 34.49 -5.00 1.45
CA PHE A 90 34.55 -3.76 2.22
C PHE A 90 35.53 -2.74 1.63
N SER A 91 36.00 -2.93 0.41
CA SER A 91 37.08 -2.08 -0.15
C SER A 91 36.68 -0.63 -0.38
N THR A 92 35.47 -0.38 -0.90
CA THR A 92 34.92 0.96 -1.09
C THR A 92 33.70 1.16 -0.20
N LEU A 93 33.33 2.41 0.08
CA LEU A 93 32.12 2.71 0.85
C LEU A 93 30.84 2.15 0.19
N ILE A 94 30.80 2.09 -1.14
CA ILE A 94 29.64 1.55 -1.88
C ILE A 94 29.56 0.03 -1.68
N TYR A 95 30.67 -0.68 -1.86
CA TYR A 95 30.71 -2.13 -1.61
C TYR A 95 30.46 -2.45 -0.12
N ALA A 96 31.03 -1.67 0.79
CA ALA A 96 30.78 -1.82 2.23
C ALA A 96 29.31 -1.60 2.59
N LEU A 97 28.62 -0.68 1.92
CA LEU A 97 27.19 -0.46 2.10
C LEU A 97 26.38 -1.69 1.63
N GLU A 98 26.68 -2.21 0.45
CA GLU A 98 26.06 -3.43 -0.09
C GLU A 98 26.28 -4.62 0.85
N SER A 99 27.53 -4.87 1.27
CA SER A 99 27.86 -5.96 2.17
C SER A 99 27.26 -5.77 3.56
N THR A 100 27.15 -4.55 4.08
CA THR A 100 26.45 -4.30 5.36
C THR A 100 24.95 -4.59 5.26
N ILE A 101 24.31 -4.35 4.11
CA ILE A 101 22.92 -4.79 3.84
C ILE A 101 22.84 -6.32 3.81
N SER A 102 23.79 -6.99 3.15
CA SER A 102 23.87 -8.46 3.15
C SER A 102 24.06 -9.03 4.56
N LEU A 103 24.88 -8.39 5.40
CA LEU A 103 25.00 -8.66 6.83
C LEU A 103 23.67 -8.51 7.58
N MET A 104 22.89 -7.46 7.28
CA MET A 104 21.56 -7.25 7.85
C MET A 104 20.61 -8.41 7.51
N LEU A 105 20.71 -8.93 6.28
CA LEU A 105 19.97 -10.11 5.79
C LEU A 105 20.56 -11.45 6.28
N LYS A 106 21.62 -11.40 7.10
CA LYS A 106 22.37 -12.55 7.60
C LYS A 106 23.01 -13.40 6.49
N LYS A 107 23.34 -12.79 5.36
CA LYS A 107 24.10 -13.39 4.26
C LYS A 107 25.53 -12.84 4.30
N PHE A 108 26.42 -13.52 5.02
CA PHE A 108 27.81 -13.09 5.17
C PHE A 108 28.71 -14.29 5.49
N ASP A 109 29.99 -14.17 5.12
CA ASP A 109 31.04 -15.10 5.55
C ASP A 109 31.72 -14.56 6.81
N TYR A 110 31.32 -15.09 7.97
CA TYR A 110 31.91 -14.67 9.25
C TYR A 110 33.37 -15.07 9.39
N GLU A 111 33.77 -16.21 8.80
CA GLU A 111 35.12 -16.75 8.96
C GLU A 111 36.14 -15.83 8.28
N GLU A 112 35.80 -15.30 7.10
CA GLU A 112 36.64 -14.32 6.40
C GLU A 112 36.77 -13.01 7.21
N MET A 113 35.67 -12.52 7.80
CA MET A 113 35.68 -11.32 8.64
C MET A 113 36.48 -11.51 9.93
N TYR A 114 36.42 -12.70 10.53
CA TYR A 114 37.16 -13.05 11.73
C TYR A 114 38.66 -13.19 11.44
N ALA A 115 39.02 -13.83 10.33
CA ALA A 115 40.41 -13.98 9.90
C ALA A 115 41.10 -12.63 9.63
N ALA A 116 40.36 -11.63 9.12
CA ALA A 116 40.87 -10.29 8.88
C ALA A 116 41.21 -9.52 10.17
N GLN A 117 40.29 -9.54 11.16
CA GLN A 117 40.48 -8.83 12.42
C GLN A 117 39.80 -9.59 13.59
N PRO A 118 40.52 -10.49 14.27
CA PRO A 118 39.92 -11.40 15.26
C PRO A 118 39.35 -10.74 16.51
N ILE A 119 39.79 -9.51 16.86
CA ILE A 119 39.40 -8.85 18.12
C ILE A 119 38.26 -7.85 17.90
N LEU A 120 38.40 -6.95 16.93
CA LEU A 120 37.42 -5.88 16.71
C LEU A 120 36.21 -6.34 15.91
N THR A 121 36.37 -7.31 14.99
CA THR A 121 35.25 -7.83 14.18
C THR A 121 34.15 -8.43 15.05
N PRO A 122 34.41 -9.34 16.02
CA PRO A 122 33.36 -9.90 16.85
C PRO A 122 32.61 -8.85 17.67
N ILE A 123 33.33 -7.85 18.22
CA ILE A 123 32.72 -6.77 19.02
C ILE A 123 31.81 -5.92 18.14
N ALA A 124 32.32 -5.49 16.98
CA ALA A 124 31.56 -4.71 16.00
C ALA A 124 30.33 -5.47 15.48
N PHE A 125 30.52 -6.74 15.14
CA PHE A 125 29.47 -7.63 14.65
C PHE A 125 28.39 -7.85 15.70
N PHE A 126 28.77 -8.09 16.96
CA PHE A 126 27.82 -8.25 18.07
C PHE A 126 27.02 -6.97 18.32
N ALA A 127 27.69 -5.82 18.37
CA ALA A 127 27.04 -4.52 18.50
C ALA A 127 26.07 -4.24 17.34
N PHE A 128 26.50 -4.51 16.10
CA PHE A 128 25.66 -4.38 14.91
C PHE A 128 24.46 -5.33 14.92
N SER A 129 24.65 -6.58 15.33
CA SER A 129 23.59 -7.59 15.41
C SER A 129 22.54 -7.23 16.46
N LEU A 130 22.97 -6.77 17.64
CA LEU A 130 22.05 -6.27 18.67
C LEU A 130 21.31 -5.01 18.22
N ALA A 131 22.03 -4.03 17.66
CA ALA A 131 21.41 -2.81 17.16
C ALA A 131 20.36 -3.12 16.07
N THR A 132 20.71 -3.98 15.11
CA THR A 132 19.83 -4.34 13.98
C THR A 132 18.60 -5.12 14.45
N SER A 133 18.78 -6.12 15.31
CA SER A 133 17.69 -6.96 15.78
C SER A 133 16.74 -6.24 16.75
N VAL A 134 17.27 -5.43 17.67
CA VAL A 134 16.47 -4.77 18.71
C VAL A 134 15.92 -3.43 18.25
N VAL A 135 16.72 -2.61 17.58
CA VAL A 135 16.37 -1.22 17.25
C VAL A 135 15.83 -1.12 15.84
N LEU A 136 16.55 -1.62 14.84
CA LEU A 136 16.21 -1.35 13.44
C LEU A 136 14.90 -2.02 13.01
N ILE A 137 14.80 -3.35 13.18
CA ILE A 137 13.65 -4.13 12.70
C ILE A 137 12.42 -3.93 13.59
N ASN A 138 12.58 -3.94 14.92
CA ASN A 138 11.43 -3.90 15.83
C ASN A 138 10.73 -2.54 15.84
N ILE A 139 11.48 -1.43 15.75
CA ILE A 139 10.87 -0.10 15.67
C ILE A 139 10.14 0.07 14.34
N MET A 140 10.74 -0.37 13.24
CA MET A 140 10.08 -0.36 11.93
C MET A 140 8.79 -1.19 11.95
N LEU A 141 8.82 -2.39 12.53
CA LEU A 141 7.64 -3.25 12.68
C LEU A 141 6.56 -2.58 13.54
N SER A 142 6.94 -1.94 14.64
CA SER A 142 6.01 -1.21 15.50
C SER A 142 5.31 -0.07 14.76
N ILE A 143 6.04 0.73 13.97
CA ILE A 143 5.48 1.79 13.13
C ILE A 143 4.50 1.21 12.10
N ILE A 144 4.87 0.11 11.45
CA ILE A 144 4.01 -0.59 10.47
C ILE A 144 2.72 -1.07 11.13
N ILE A 145 2.80 -1.71 12.30
CA ILE A 145 1.63 -2.22 13.03
C ILE A 145 0.71 -1.07 13.45
N GLN A 146 1.26 0.01 14.01
CA GLN A 146 0.48 1.18 14.43
C GLN A 146 -0.21 1.87 13.24
N SER A 147 0.53 2.05 12.14
CA SER A 147 -0.03 2.60 10.90
C SER A 147 -1.08 1.69 10.29
N PHE A 148 -0.91 0.37 10.43
CA PHE A 148 -1.88 -0.61 9.95
C PHE A 148 -3.19 -0.52 10.72
N GLU A 149 -3.14 -0.40 12.05
CA GLU A 149 -4.33 -0.21 12.89
C GLU A 149 -5.06 1.10 12.56
N ARG A 150 -4.32 2.21 12.36
CA ARG A 150 -4.92 3.49 11.97
C ARG A 150 -5.62 3.43 10.62
N ALA A 151 -4.96 2.89 9.60
CA ALA A 151 -5.54 2.80 8.26
C ALA A 151 -6.72 1.81 8.20
N LYS A 152 -6.70 0.75 9.02
CA LYS A 152 -7.87 -0.13 9.19
C LYS A 152 -9.08 0.62 9.74
N HIS A 153 -8.86 1.53 10.71
CA HIS A 153 -9.91 2.34 11.30
C HIS A 153 -10.45 3.42 10.35
N ASP A 154 -9.57 4.04 9.55
CA ASP A 154 -9.93 5.07 8.57
C ASP A 154 -10.70 4.48 7.37
N VAL A 155 -10.25 3.36 6.82
CA VAL A 155 -10.93 2.69 5.69
C VAL A 155 -12.25 2.03 6.09
N ALA A 156 -12.43 1.66 7.37
CA ALA A 156 -13.75 1.26 7.88
C ALA A 156 -14.78 2.40 7.84
N ASN A 157 -14.33 3.65 7.95
CA ASN A 157 -15.18 4.84 7.88
C ASN A 157 -15.39 5.35 6.44
N GLN A 158 -14.54 4.98 5.48
CA GLN A 158 -14.64 5.35 4.06
C GLN A 158 -15.54 4.39 3.26
N GLY A 159 -16.81 4.26 3.65
CA GLY A 159 -17.79 3.41 2.95
C GLY A 159 -18.04 3.81 1.48
N ASN A 160 -17.79 5.08 1.12
CA ASN A 160 -18.26 5.68 -0.13
C ASN A 160 -17.48 5.27 -1.40
N GLU A 161 -16.19 4.87 -1.29
CA GLU A 161 -15.41 4.49 -2.48
C GLU A 161 -15.72 3.06 -2.97
N TYR A 162 -16.23 2.18 -2.10
CA TYR A 162 -16.52 0.79 -2.46
C TYR A 162 -17.94 0.59 -3.03
N GLU A 163 -18.86 1.53 -2.77
CA GLU A 163 -20.19 1.54 -3.42
C GLU A 163 -20.09 1.64 -4.95
N ILE A 164 -19.03 2.27 -5.46
CA ILE A 164 -18.75 2.37 -6.88
C ILE A 164 -18.52 0.97 -7.49
N LEU A 165 -17.95 0.04 -6.73
CA LEU A 165 -17.73 -1.34 -7.17
C LEU A 165 -19.04 -2.11 -7.30
N ASP A 166 -19.93 -1.97 -6.31
CA ASP A 166 -21.27 -2.56 -6.35
C ASP A 166 -22.10 -1.94 -7.48
N PHE A 167 -21.90 -0.66 -7.77
CA PHE A 167 -22.51 0.02 -8.91
C PHE A 167 -21.98 -0.48 -10.25
N PHE A 168 -20.66 -0.68 -10.40
CA PHE A 168 -20.06 -1.25 -11.62
C PHE A 168 -20.44 -2.71 -11.82
N ILE A 169 -20.39 -3.53 -10.77
CA ILE A 169 -20.82 -4.93 -10.80
C ILE A 169 -22.31 -5.00 -11.10
N GLY A 170 -23.13 -4.11 -10.50
CA GLY A 170 -24.55 -3.98 -10.79
C GLY A 170 -24.83 -3.60 -12.24
N LYS A 171 -24.08 -2.64 -12.81
CA LYS A 171 -24.18 -2.27 -14.22
C LYS A 171 -23.75 -3.39 -15.16
N VAL A 172 -22.64 -4.07 -14.87
CA VAL A 172 -22.14 -5.19 -15.67
C VAL A 172 -23.10 -6.37 -15.61
N LYS A 173 -23.69 -6.65 -14.44
CA LYS A 173 -24.75 -7.65 -14.25
C LYS A 173 -26.03 -7.28 -15.00
N SER A 174 -26.40 -6.00 -15.01
CA SER A 174 -27.52 -5.47 -15.81
C SER A 174 -27.26 -5.56 -17.31
N TRP A 175 -26.00 -5.47 -17.75
CA TRP A 175 -25.61 -5.58 -19.16
C TRP A 175 -25.52 -7.04 -19.62
N MET A 176 -25.16 -7.96 -18.71
CA MET A 176 -25.12 -9.42 -18.95
C MET A 176 -26.48 -10.13 -18.75
N GLY A 177 -27.58 -9.41 -18.54
CA GLY A 177 -28.92 -9.99 -18.55
C GLY A 177 -29.27 -10.89 -17.35
N ALA A 178 -28.48 -10.90 -16.28
CA ALA A 178 -28.75 -11.71 -15.09
C ALA A 178 -29.52 -10.91 -14.01
N GLY A 179 -30.83 -10.79 -14.23
CA GLY A 179 -31.82 -10.59 -13.15
C GLY A 179 -32.12 -9.15 -12.72
N SER A 180 -33.38 -8.76 -12.92
CA SER A 180 -34.02 -7.58 -12.32
C SER A 180 -33.73 -7.44 -10.83
N ALA A 181 -33.18 -6.30 -10.44
CA ALA A 181 -33.47 -5.69 -9.15
C ALA A 181 -33.92 -4.27 -9.43
N LYS A 182 -35.24 -4.03 -9.39
CA LYS A 182 -35.77 -2.68 -9.24
C LYS A 182 -35.36 -2.19 -7.85
N VAL A 183 -34.17 -1.60 -7.74
CA VAL A 183 -33.86 -0.72 -6.61
C VAL A 183 -34.64 0.56 -6.88
N LYS A 184 -35.87 0.64 -6.36
CA LYS A 184 -36.51 1.96 -6.16
C LYS A 184 -35.53 2.71 -5.23
N PRO A 185 -35.00 3.89 -5.60
CA PRO A 185 -34.14 4.63 -4.69
C PRO A 185 -34.90 4.83 -3.38
N ALA A 186 -34.26 4.56 -2.24
CA ALA A 186 -34.87 4.85 -0.95
C ALA A 186 -35.30 6.34 -0.98
N PRO A 187 -36.59 6.67 -0.75
CA PRO A 187 -36.97 8.06 -0.57
C PRO A 187 -36.09 8.64 0.53
N GLN A 188 -35.61 9.87 0.33
CA GLN A 188 -34.73 10.55 1.28
C GLN A 188 -35.30 10.36 2.70
N MET A 189 -34.57 9.63 3.55
CA MET A 189 -34.89 9.57 4.97
C MET A 189 -34.98 11.02 5.45
N TYR A 190 -36.15 11.35 6.02
CA TYR A 190 -36.44 12.57 6.79
C TYR A 190 -35.27 13.56 6.86
N GLN A 191 -35.27 14.58 5.98
CA GLN A 191 -34.72 15.85 6.45
C GLN A 191 -35.60 16.26 7.61
N ASP A 192 -35.02 16.25 8.81
CA ASP A 192 -35.65 16.77 10.02
C ASP A 192 -35.91 18.27 9.84
N LYS A 193 -37.04 18.59 9.21
CA LYS A 193 -37.62 19.93 9.24
C LYS A 193 -38.12 20.11 10.67
N LYS A 194 -37.26 20.69 11.51
CA LYS A 194 -37.51 21.24 12.85
C LYS A 194 -38.87 20.80 13.42
N ILE A 195 -38.85 19.66 14.10
CA ILE A 195 -39.98 19.14 14.86
C ILE A 195 -40.57 20.26 15.73
N ALA A 196 -41.82 20.64 15.44
CA ALA A 196 -42.65 21.43 16.35
C ALA A 196 -42.76 20.68 17.70
N PRO A 197 -42.84 21.40 18.84
CA PRO A 197 -42.61 20.83 20.17
C PRO A 197 -43.43 19.56 20.41
N ASP A 198 -42.76 18.50 20.89
CA ASP A 198 -43.35 17.19 21.21
C ASP A 198 -44.43 17.35 22.29
N THR A 199 -45.64 17.60 21.81
CA THR A 199 -46.86 17.64 22.60
C THR A 199 -47.65 16.37 22.27
N VAL A 200 -48.20 15.72 23.29
CA VAL A 200 -48.96 14.45 23.16
C VAL A 200 -50.10 14.56 22.14
N ALA A 201 -50.59 15.78 21.90
CA ALA A 201 -51.59 16.10 20.88
C ALA A 201 -51.14 15.84 19.42
N ALA A 202 -49.84 15.74 19.13
CA ALA A 202 -49.31 15.48 17.78
C ALA A 202 -49.15 13.98 17.45
N PHE A 203 -49.39 13.09 18.41
CA PHE A 203 -49.27 11.64 18.22
C PHE A 203 -50.18 11.08 17.11
N PRO A 204 -51.47 11.47 17.01
CA PRO A 204 -52.36 10.95 15.96
C PRO A 204 -51.82 11.25 14.56
N ALA A 205 -51.34 12.48 14.34
CA ALA A 205 -50.81 12.91 13.05
C ALA A 205 -49.55 12.14 12.63
N LYS A 206 -48.68 11.78 13.58
CA LYS A 206 -47.50 10.96 13.31
C LYS A 206 -47.88 9.54 12.90
N VAL A 207 -48.91 8.96 13.54
CA VAL A 207 -49.43 7.62 13.18
C VAL A 207 -50.04 7.63 11.78
N TYR A 208 -50.86 8.64 11.45
CA TYR A 208 -51.44 8.75 10.10
C TYR A 208 -50.37 8.82 9.01
N ARG A 209 -49.31 9.62 9.19
CA ARG A 209 -48.18 9.67 8.23
C ARG A 209 -47.46 8.33 8.08
N LEU A 210 -47.30 7.60 9.18
CA LEU A 210 -46.62 6.30 9.15
C LEU A 210 -47.46 5.26 8.41
N VAL A 211 -48.78 5.25 8.65
CA VAL A 211 -49.72 4.37 7.96
C VAL A 211 -49.75 4.67 6.46
N GLU A 212 -49.79 5.94 6.09
CA GLU A 212 -49.73 6.39 4.69
C GLU A 212 -48.41 5.98 4.02
N PHE A 213 -47.28 6.14 4.72
CA PHE A 213 -45.98 5.70 4.23
C PHE A 213 -45.93 4.18 3.99
N ILE A 214 -46.49 3.39 4.90
CA ILE A 214 -46.55 1.93 4.75
C ILE A 214 -47.43 1.55 3.55
N ASN A 215 -48.58 2.21 3.37
CA ASN A 215 -49.46 1.98 2.23
C ASN A 215 -48.77 2.22 0.88
N ASP A 216 -48.12 3.37 0.76
CA ASP A 216 -47.45 3.77 -0.49
C ASP A 216 -46.23 2.87 -0.79
N PHE A 217 -45.47 2.50 0.25
CA PHE A 217 -44.23 1.76 0.06
C PHE A 217 -44.43 0.25 -0.09
N TYR A 218 -45.34 -0.35 0.68
CA TYR A 218 -45.53 -1.80 0.72
C TYR A 218 -46.77 -2.29 -0.03
N PHE A 219 -47.80 -1.46 -0.14
CA PHE A 219 -49.11 -1.85 -0.70
C PHE A 219 -49.45 -1.11 -2.01
N ASP A 220 -48.50 -0.37 -2.60
CA ASP A 220 -48.64 0.44 -3.82
C ASP A 220 -49.94 1.30 -3.83
N GLY A 221 -50.36 1.80 -2.65
CA GLY A 221 -51.52 2.69 -2.51
C GLY A 221 -52.89 2.01 -2.53
N HIS A 222 -52.96 0.67 -2.50
CA HIS A 222 -54.23 -0.06 -2.58
C HIS A 222 -54.93 -0.29 -1.23
N MET A 223 -54.35 0.11 -0.08
CA MET A 223 -55.03 0.00 1.21
C MET A 223 -55.96 1.20 1.43
N ASP A 224 -57.26 0.95 1.42
CA ASP A 224 -58.29 1.92 1.80
C ASP A 224 -58.60 1.79 3.30
N TYR A 225 -58.15 2.76 4.09
CA TYR A 225 -58.31 2.77 5.55
C TYR A 225 -59.68 3.26 6.02
N ASN A 226 -60.52 3.77 5.12
CA ASN A 226 -61.82 4.38 5.47
C ASN A 226 -63.02 3.46 5.21
N ARG A 227 -62.79 2.23 4.74
CA ARG A 227 -63.84 1.23 4.57
C ARG A 227 -64.21 0.62 5.93
N LYS A 228 -65.19 1.22 6.62
CA LYS A 228 -65.83 0.66 7.81
C LYS A 228 -66.83 -0.44 7.39
N ASP A 229 -66.30 -1.55 6.89
CA ASP A 229 -67.09 -2.72 6.56
C ASP A 229 -66.53 -3.92 7.36
N LEU A 230 -67.19 -4.21 8.50
CA LEU A 230 -67.04 -5.35 9.43
C LEU A 230 -65.85 -5.36 10.40
#